data_AF-A0A378QH52-F1
#
_entry.id   AF-A0A378QH52-F1
#
_cell.length_a   1.000
_cell.length_b   1.000
_cell.length_c   1.000
_cell.angle_alpha   90.00
_cell.angle_beta   90.00
_cell.angle_gamma   90.00
#
_symmetry.space_group_name_H-M   'P 1'
#
loop_
_entity.id
_entity.type
_entity.pdbx_description
1 polymer ?
#
loop_
_entity_poly.entity_id
_entity_poly.type
_entity_poly.pdbx_seq_one_letter_code
_entity_poly.pdbx_strand_id
1 'polypeptide(L)'
;MKITLNPIKIAICALAVCMTLSAHAVRIVDNENTKAVGHVKWHKEKSVNTNDVMNAHVPDNAVNVVFIRQADQDPLQTSANIAINDRFQVSIQPGNFSQVYSCSGINQLSSAVTGAKHNDLLANLQTHYLSAGQTYYFYVEVDDNARSTIKQIDDTSAKSLLEHTRLQTHQISRVVPNCLLPYPLLRLSNLPLYLWQLPPNKLAPSSLRCCLTLISQL
;
A
#
# COMPACT_ATOMS: atom_id res chain seq x y z
N MET A 1 -1.17 -70.59 -44.90
CA MET A 1 -1.59 -69.49 -45.80
C MET A 1 -1.00 -68.20 -45.26
N LYS A 2 0.05 -67.67 -45.90
CA LYS A 2 0.79 -66.47 -45.47
C LYS A 2 0.00 -65.22 -45.87
N ILE A 3 -0.37 -64.39 -44.91
CA ILE A 3 -1.00 -63.09 -45.17
C ILE A 3 0.12 -62.12 -45.57
N THR A 4 0.19 -61.77 -46.85
CA THR A 4 1.09 -60.75 -47.38
C THR A 4 0.44 -59.38 -47.17
N LEU A 5 0.91 -58.66 -46.15
CA LEU A 5 0.54 -57.26 -45.91
C LEU A 5 1.20 -56.37 -46.97
N ASN A 6 0.37 -55.72 -47.78
CA ASN A 6 0.81 -54.80 -48.84
C ASN A 6 1.37 -53.49 -48.23
N PRO A 7 2.64 -53.12 -48.47
CA PRO A 7 3.30 -52.00 -47.81
C PRO A 7 2.69 -50.63 -48.17
N ILE A 8 1.84 -50.55 -49.19
CA ILE A 8 1.26 -49.29 -49.70
C ILE A 8 0.16 -48.74 -48.78
N LYS A 9 -0.46 -49.57 -47.92
CA LYS A 9 -1.53 -49.10 -47.01
C LYS A 9 -1.04 -48.60 -45.64
N ILE A 10 0.23 -48.82 -45.29
CA ILE A 10 0.80 -48.38 -44.00
C ILE A 10 1.28 -46.92 -44.08
N ALA A 11 1.56 -46.40 -45.28
CA ALA A 11 2.05 -45.03 -45.47
C ALA A 11 0.98 -43.92 -45.32
N ILE A 12 -0.32 -44.26 -45.34
CA ILE A 12 -1.40 -43.25 -45.34
C ILE A 12 -1.85 -42.89 -43.90
N CYS A 13 -1.63 -43.74 -42.91
CA CYS A 13 -1.96 -43.42 -41.51
C CYS A 13 -0.89 -42.59 -40.77
N ALA A 14 0.32 -42.45 -41.31
CA ALA A 14 1.39 -41.68 -40.68
C ALA A 14 1.34 -40.17 -40.98
N LEU A 15 0.47 -39.72 -41.90
CA LEU A 15 0.34 -38.31 -42.31
C LEU A 15 -0.79 -37.54 -41.61
N ALA A 16 -1.59 -38.20 -40.76
CA ALA A 16 -2.76 -37.59 -40.12
C ALA A 16 -2.57 -37.23 -38.62
N VAL A 17 -1.38 -37.43 -38.05
CA VAL A 17 -1.08 -37.08 -36.65
C VAL A 17 0.13 -36.15 -36.56
N CYS A 18 0.08 -35.07 -37.34
CA CYS A 18 0.83 -33.86 -37.01
C CYS A 18 -0.18 -32.70 -36.97
N MET A 19 -1.23 -32.85 -36.15
CA MET A 19 -1.97 -31.69 -35.69
C MET A 19 -1.02 -30.89 -34.81
N THR A 20 -0.36 -29.94 -35.45
CA THR A 20 0.46 -28.90 -34.87
C THR A 20 -0.29 -28.29 -33.69
N LEU A 21 0.13 -28.61 -32.46
CA LEU A 21 -0.14 -27.76 -31.31
C LEU A 21 0.64 -26.46 -31.56
N SER A 22 0.07 -25.56 -32.36
CA SER A 22 0.53 -24.19 -32.47
C SER A 22 0.25 -23.53 -31.12
N ALA A 23 1.26 -23.54 -30.24
CA ALA A 23 1.30 -22.68 -29.08
C ALA A 23 1.30 -21.24 -29.61
N HIS A 24 0.14 -20.60 -29.60
CA HIS A 24 0.03 -19.20 -30.00
C HIS A 24 0.71 -18.39 -28.91
N ALA A 25 1.82 -17.72 -29.27
CA ALA A 25 2.48 -16.80 -28.36
C ALA A 25 1.46 -15.74 -27.91
N VAL A 26 1.33 -15.57 -26.59
CA VAL A 26 0.43 -14.57 -26.01
C VAL A 26 0.95 -13.19 -26.41
N ARG A 27 0.10 -12.38 -27.05
CA ARG A 27 0.46 -11.02 -27.45
C ARG A 27 0.76 -10.17 -26.21
N ILE A 28 1.94 -9.54 -26.22
CA ILE A 28 2.35 -8.54 -25.23
C ILE A 28 2.17 -7.16 -25.86
N VAL A 29 1.54 -6.24 -25.13
CA VAL A 29 1.49 -4.81 -25.48
C VAL A 29 2.31 -4.05 -24.46
N ASP A 30 3.24 -3.23 -24.95
CA ASP A 30 4.10 -2.38 -24.14
C ASP A 30 4.11 -0.95 -24.70
N ASN A 31 3.10 -0.16 -24.32
CA ASN A 31 3.02 1.27 -24.62
C ASN A 31 3.29 2.08 -23.34
N GLU A 32 3.57 3.38 -23.47
CA GLU A 32 3.91 4.28 -22.36
C GLU A 32 3.05 4.06 -21.10
N ASN A 33 1.72 4.27 -21.21
CA ASN A 33 0.74 4.08 -20.13
C ASN A 33 -0.19 2.85 -20.34
N THR A 34 0.22 1.86 -21.12
CA THR A 34 -0.60 0.65 -21.30
C THR A 34 0.27 -0.58 -21.41
N LYS A 35 -0.08 -1.57 -20.62
CA LYS A 35 0.56 -2.89 -20.63
C LYS A 35 -0.52 -3.94 -20.77
N ALA A 36 -0.28 -4.96 -21.57
CA ALA A 36 -1.20 -6.08 -21.70
C ALA A 36 -0.48 -7.40 -21.96
N VAL A 37 -1.00 -8.48 -21.40
CA VAL A 37 -0.60 -9.86 -21.68
C VAL A 37 -1.88 -10.65 -21.95
N GLY A 38 -2.11 -11.00 -23.22
CA GLY A 38 -3.34 -11.67 -23.64
C GLY A 38 -4.55 -10.76 -23.45
N HIS A 39 -5.49 -11.17 -22.60
CA HIS A 39 -6.71 -10.42 -22.27
C HIS A 39 -6.56 -9.51 -21.03
N VAL A 40 -5.44 -9.63 -20.29
CA VAL A 40 -5.19 -8.81 -19.10
C VAL A 40 -4.52 -7.52 -19.53
N LYS A 41 -5.15 -6.38 -19.24
CA LYS A 41 -4.66 -5.03 -19.57
C LYS A 41 -4.65 -4.17 -18.32
N TRP A 42 -3.58 -3.40 -18.12
CA TRP A 42 -3.49 -2.42 -17.05
C TRP A 42 -2.91 -1.10 -17.54
N HIS A 43 -3.25 -0.04 -16.80
CA HIS A 43 -2.74 1.31 -16.97
C HIS A 43 -1.71 1.60 -15.89
N LYS A 44 -0.63 2.30 -16.26
CA LYS A 44 0.41 2.71 -15.32
C LYS A 44 -0.03 3.84 -14.43
N GLU A 45 -0.81 4.75 -15.00
CA GLU A 45 -1.24 6.00 -14.40
C GLU A 45 -2.65 6.38 -14.84
N LYS A 46 -3.33 7.17 -14.00
CA LYS A 46 -4.68 7.68 -14.21
C LYS A 46 -4.72 9.18 -13.90
N SER A 47 -5.45 9.95 -14.71
CA SER A 47 -5.79 11.33 -14.36
C SER A 47 -6.92 11.33 -13.33
N VAL A 48 -6.76 12.10 -12.26
CA VAL A 48 -7.72 12.23 -11.16
C VAL A 48 -7.92 13.73 -10.90
N ASN A 49 -9.13 14.13 -10.50
CA ASN A 49 -9.37 15.53 -10.13
C ASN A 49 -8.64 15.84 -8.81
N THR A 50 -7.87 16.92 -8.77
CA THR A 50 -7.14 17.34 -7.56
C THR A 50 -8.06 17.48 -6.35
N ASN A 51 -9.27 18.03 -6.52
CA ASN A 51 -10.21 18.18 -5.41
C ASN A 51 -10.73 16.83 -4.90
N ASP A 52 -10.80 15.78 -5.73
CA ASP A 52 -11.19 14.45 -5.27
C ASP A 52 -10.11 13.85 -4.35
N VAL A 53 -8.83 14.09 -4.66
CA VAL A 53 -7.71 13.66 -3.83
C VAL A 53 -7.68 14.45 -2.52
N MET A 54 -7.83 15.78 -2.60
CA MET A 54 -7.74 16.65 -1.42
C MET A 54 -8.90 16.49 -0.45
N ASN A 55 -10.10 16.24 -0.96
CA ASN A 55 -11.32 16.06 -0.17
C ASN A 55 -11.65 14.57 0.07
N ALA A 56 -10.70 13.66 -0.18
CA ALA A 56 -10.91 12.24 0.05
C ALA A 56 -11.25 12.00 1.53
N HIS A 57 -12.32 11.25 1.77
CA HIS A 57 -12.69 10.86 3.13
C HIS A 57 -11.59 10.00 3.75
N VAL A 58 -11.24 10.30 5.00
CA VAL A 58 -10.25 9.56 5.78
C VAL A 58 -10.96 8.88 6.96
N PRO A 59 -10.84 7.55 7.11
CA PRO A 59 -11.43 6.84 8.25
C PRO A 59 -10.91 7.34 9.60
N ASP A 60 -11.76 7.29 10.64
CA ASP A 60 -11.50 7.85 11.98
C ASP A 60 -10.27 7.29 12.72
N ASN A 61 -9.75 6.14 12.30
CA ASN A 61 -8.59 5.47 12.88
C ASN A 61 -7.39 5.38 11.91
N ALA A 62 -7.49 6.09 10.79
CA ALA A 62 -6.51 6.07 9.73
C ALA A 62 -6.05 7.50 9.41
N VAL A 63 -5.00 7.55 8.61
CA VAL A 63 -4.49 8.76 7.96
C VAL A 63 -4.38 8.46 6.48
N ASN A 64 -4.66 9.46 5.64
CA ASN A 64 -4.38 9.38 4.22
C ASN A 64 -2.99 9.99 3.96
N VAL A 65 -2.07 9.22 3.41
CA VAL A 65 -0.71 9.66 3.10
C VAL A 65 -0.57 9.76 1.59
N VAL A 66 -0.23 10.95 1.11
CA VAL A 66 -0.09 11.25 -0.32
C VAL A 66 1.35 11.65 -0.59
N PHE A 67 2.04 10.88 -1.42
CA PHE A 67 3.39 11.17 -1.89
C PHE A 67 3.32 11.74 -3.30
N ILE A 68 3.96 12.88 -3.53
CA ILE A 68 3.91 13.60 -4.80
C ILE A 68 5.34 13.80 -5.30
N ARG A 69 5.60 13.39 -6.55
CA ARG A 69 6.85 13.66 -7.25
C ARG A 69 6.57 14.39 -8.55
N GLN A 70 7.19 15.56 -8.73
CA GLN A 70 7.06 16.31 -9.98
C GLN A 70 7.74 15.60 -11.16
N ALA A 71 7.37 16.02 -12.37
CA ALA A 71 8.11 15.62 -13.54
C ALA A 71 9.48 16.32 -13.52
N ASP A 72 10.54 15.55 -13.71
CA ASP A 72 11.92 16.02 -13.78
C ASP A 72 12.59 15.41 -15.03
N GLN A 73 13.85 15.75 -15.27
CA GLN A 73 14.67 15.19 -16.36
C GLN A 73 15.71 14.21 -15.82
N ASP A 74 15.46 13.65 -14.63
CA ASP A 74 16.42 12.77 -13.99
C ASP A 74 16.59 11.47 -14.81
N PRO A 75 17.79 10.90 -14.83
CA PRO A 75 18.08 9.71 -15.64
C PRO A 75 17.23 8.49 -15.26
N LEU A 76 17.24 7.50 -16.15
CA LEU A 76 16.58 6.21 -15.90
C LEU A 76 17.07 5.58 -14.58
N GLN A 77 16.15 4.93 -13.84
CA GLN A 77 16.34 4.35 -12.50
C GLN A 77 16.30 5.31 -11.29
N THR A 78 15.80 6.53 -11.48
CA THR A 78 15.64 7.50 -10.39
C THR A 78 14.29 7.41 -9.70
N SER A 79 13.37 6.51 -10.10
CA SER A 79 12.12 6.27 -9.36
C SER A 79 12.40 6.08 -7.88
N ALA A 80 11.60 6.67 -6.99
CA ALA A 80 11.85 6.59 -5.57
C ALA A 80 10.98 5.48 -4.96
N ASN A 81 11.62 4.45 -4.41
CA ASN A 81 10.97 3.45 -3.57
C ASN A 81 10.56 4.11 -2.26
N ILE A 82 9.26 4.11 -1.99
CA ILE A 82 8.66 4.64 -0.77
C ILE A 82 8.23 3.45 0.09
N ALA A 83 8.52 3.53 1.39
CA ALA A 83 7.97 2.63 2.37
C ALA A 83 7.34 3.38 3.55
N ILE A 84 6.36 2.73 4.16
CA ILE A 84 5.67 3.17 5.37
C ILE A 84 5.74 2.02 6.36
N ASN A 85 6.31 2.25 7.54
CA ASN A 85 6.38 1.26 8.63
C ASN A 85 6.95 -0.09 8.16
N ASP A 86 8.11 -0.08 7.49
CA ASP A 86 8.77 -1.27 6.91
C ASP A 86 7.93 -2.01 5.84
N ARG A 87 6.95 -1.33 5.24
CA ARG A 87 6.13 -1.88 4.15
C ARG A 87 6.29 -1.05 2.89
N PHE A 88 6.67 -1.72 1.81
CA PHE A 88 6.75 -1.11 0.48
C PHE A 88 5.38 -0.55 0.06
N GLN A 89 5.37 0.70 -0.39
CA GLN A 89 4.19 1.36 -0.96
C GLN A 89 4.26 1.39 -2.48
N VAL A 90 5.27 2.07 -3.03
CA VAL A 90 5.37 2.38 -4.47
C VAL A 90 6.81 2.70 -4.84
N SER A 91 7.18 2.49 -6.09
CA SER A 91 8.36 3.11 -6.73
C SER A 91 7.86 4.30 -7.56
N ILE A 92 7.71 5.46 -6.93
CA ILE A 92 7.09 6.63 -7.56
C ILE A 92 7.95 7.13 -8.73
N GLN A 93 7.35 7.22 -9.91
CA GLN A 93 7.99 7.75 -11.11
C GLN A 93 7.88 9.28 -11.15
N PRO A 94 8.78 9.98 -11.86
CA PRO A 94 8.62 11.41 -12.13
C PRO A 94 7.22 11.71 -12.70
N GLY A 95 6.63 12.84 -12.31
CA GLY A 95 5.33 13.31 -12.79
C GLY A 95 4.12 12.58 -12.20
N ASN A 96 4.32 11.77 -11.16
CA ASN A 96 3.27 10.96 -10.55
C ASN A 96 3.09 11.25 -9.07
N PHE A 97 1.92 10.87 -8.55
CA PHE A 97 1.63 10.79 -7.13
C PHE A 97 1.09 9.40 -6.76
N SER A 98 1.21 9.05 -5.49
CA SER A 98 0.65 7.84 -4.89
C SER A 98 -0.08 8.21 -3.60
N GLN A 99 -1.20 7.56 -3.34
CA GLN A 99 -1.99 7.73 -2.11
C GLN A 99 -2.22 6.38 -1.43
N VAL A 100 -2.18 6.35 -0.11
CA VAL A 100 -2.47 5.15 0.69
C VAL A 100 -2.95 5.51 2.08
N TYR A 101 -3.81 4.68 2.65
CA TYR A 101 -4.15 4.79 4.07
C TYR A 101 -3.08 4.11 4.94
N SER A 102 -2.75 4.74 6.06
CA SER A 102 -1.95 4.15 7.14
C SER A 102 -2.66 4.36 8.48
N CYS A 103 -2.19 3.74 9.54
CA CYS A 103 -2.74 3.96 10.87
C CYS A 103 -2.31 5.31 11.44
N SER A 104 -3.23 5.95 12.16
CA SER A 104 -2.93 7.17 12.90
C SER A 104 -1.88 6.92 13.99
N GLY A 105 -1.13 7.95 14.32
CA GLY A 105 -0.01 7.91 15.26
C GLY A 105 1.33 7.95 14.55
N ILE A 106 2.28 7.16 15.06
CA ILE A 106 3.66 7.17 14.57
C ILE A 106 3.74 6.44 13.22
N ASN A 107 4.21 7.15 12.21
CA ASN A 107 4.49 6.62 10.88
C ASN A 107 5.96 6.84 10.53
N GLN A 108 6.65 5.76 10.20
CA GLN A 108 8.03 5.76 9.72
C GLN A 108 8.02 5.75 8.20
N LEU A 109 8.47 6.84 7.59
CA LEU A 109 8.49 7.01 6.14
C LEU A 109 9.93 6.94 5.66
N SER A 110 10.18 6.23 4.56
CA SER A 110 11.51 6.17 3.95
C SER A 110 11.41 6.29 2.44
N SER A 111 12.48 6.81 1.84
CA SER A 111 12.63 6.89 0.39
C SER A 111 14.04 6.53 -0.03
N ALA A 112 14.16 5.73 -1.08
CA ALA A 112 15.43 5.44 -1.73
C ALA A 112 15.23 5.33 -3.25
N VAL A 113 16.17 5.81 -4.04
CA VAL A 113 16.09 5.65 -5.51
C VAL A 113 16.21 4.17 -5.89
N THR A 114 15.47 3.75 -6.93
CA THR A 114 15.49 2.36 -7.42
C THR A 114 16.87 1.92 -7.89
N GLY A 115 17.67 2.84 -8.43
CA GLY A 115 19.04 2.58 -8.88
C GLY A 115 20.00 2.17 -7.76
N ALA A 116 19.67 2.41 -6.49
CA ALA A 116 20.47 1.98 -5.34
C ALA A 116 20.44 0.46 -5.12
N LYS A 117 19.47 -0.24 -5.73
CA LYS A 117 19.38 -1.73 -5.77
C LYS A 117 19.47 -2.42 -4.40
N HIS A 118 18.99 -1.78 -3.35
CA HIS A 118 18.79 -2.42 -2.04
C HIS A 118 17.29 -2.58 -1.74
N ASN A 119 16.99 -3.43 -0.76
CA ASN A 119 15.65 -3.65 -0.23
C ASN A 119 15.52 -3.24 1.25
N ASP A 120 16.45 -2.41 1.74
CA ASP A 120 16.29 -1.76 3.05
C ASP A 120 15.16 -0.72 2.99
N LEU A 121 14.01 -1.07 3.58
CA LEU A 121 12.81 -0.23 3.65
C LEU A 121 12.84 0.75 4.82
N LEU A 122 13.90 0.75 5.63
CA LEU A 122 14.10 1.65 6.77
C LEU A 122 15.28 2.61 6.55
N ALA A 123 15.95 2.51 5.40
CA ALA A 123 17.03 3.41 5.01
C ALA A 123 16.57 4.88 5.06
N ASN A 124 17.31 5.72 5.80
CA ASN A 124 17.02 7.16 5.94
C ASN A 124 15.58 7.47 6.42
N LEU A 125 15.02 6.62 7.28
CA LEU A 125 13.65 6.81 7.76
C LEU A 125 13.47 8.16 8.48
N GLN A 126 12.30 8.75 8.28
CA GLN A 126 11.79 9.90 8.99
C GLN A 126 10.56 9.48 9.78
N THR A 127 10.45 9.94 11.02
CA THR A 127 9.31 9.60 11.89
C THR A 127 8.36 10.78 11.99
N HIS A 128 7.09 10.55 11.68
CA HIS A 128 6.03 11.55 11.74
C HIS A 128 4.92 11.09 12.67
N TYR A 129 4.39 12.00 13.48
CA TYR A 129 3.17 11.78 14.22
C TYR A 129 1.99 12.33 13.42
N LEU A 130 1.13 11.44 12.93
CA LEU A 130 0.02 11.76 12.03
C LEU A 130 -1.32 11.54 12.74
N SER A 131 -2.09 12.60 12.92
CA SER A 131 -3.39 12.59 13.60
C SER A 131 -4.47 11.94 12.75
N ALA A 132 -5.36 11.17 13.38
CA ALA A 132 -6.41 10.44 12.69
C ALA A 132 -7.39 11.34 11.93
N GLY A 133 -7.98 10.81 10.86
CA GLY A 133 -8.97 11.51 10.04
C GLY A 133 -8.39 12.65 9.18
N GLN A 134 -7.06 12.71 9.04
CA GLN A 134 -6.37 13.77 8.28
C GLN A 134 -5.65 13.20 7.05
N THR A 135 -5.49 14.06 6.04
CA THR A 135 -4.62 13.81 4.89
C THR A 135 -3.29 14.53 5.10
N TYR A 136 -2.18 13.85 4.80
CA TYR A 136 -0.83 14.38 4.88
C TYR A 136 -0.15 14.26 3.53
N TYR A 137 0.46 15.35 3.09
CA TYR A 137 1.15 15.45 1.82
C TYR A 137 2.65 15.49 2.00
N PHE A 138 3.34 14.73 1.17
CA PHE A 138 4.78 14.60 1.19
C PHE A 138 5.31 14.78 -0.22
N TYR A 139 6.15 15.80 -0.40
CA TYR A 139 6.94 15.96 -1.60
C TYR A 139 8.11 14.97 -1.57
N VAL A 140 8.30 14.27 -2.69
CA VAL A 140 9.42 13.36 -2.89
C VAL A 140 10.38 14.02 -3.87
N GLU A 141 11.54 14.39 -3.37
CA GLU A 141 12.63 14.97 -4.15
C GLU A 141 13.66 13.89 -4.44
N VAL A 142 14.20 13.90 -5.65
CA VAL A 142 15.42 13.16 -6.00
C VAL A 142 16.41 14.20 -6.50
N ASP A 143 17.60 14.23 -5.90
CA ASP A 143 18.64 15.19 -6.28
C ASP A 143 19.56 14.63 -7.38
N ASP A 144 20.42 15.50 -7.93
CA ASP A 144 21.42 15.15 -8.95
C ASP A 144 22.39 14.04 -8.51
N ASN A 145 22.52 13.80 -7.20
CA ASN A 145 23.34 12.73 -6.63
C ASN A 145 22.56 11.42 -6.42
N ALA A 146 21.36 11.32 -6.98
CA ALA A 146 20.43 10.20 -6.84
C ALA A 146 20.08 9.90 -5.37
N ARG A 147 20.00 10.92 -4.52
CA ARG A 147 19.48 10.80 -3.16
C ARG A 147 18.01 11.19 -3.17
N SER A 148 17.18 10.33 -2.60
CA SER A 148 15.75 10.61 -2.45
C SER A 148 15.45 11.12 -1.04
N THR A 149 14.68 12.20 -0.94
CA THR A 149 14.21 12.75 0.32
C THR A 149 12.69 12.91 0.33
N ILE A 150 12.11 12.78 1.52
CA ILE A 150 10.70 13.05 1.78
C ILE A 150 10.62 14.36 2.56
N LYS A 151 9.74 15.26 2.14
CA LYS A 151 9.45 16.52 2.83
C LYS A 151 7.95 16.69 2.97
N GLN A 152 7.48 16.83 4.21
CA GLN A 152 6.08 17.19 4.44
C GLN A 152 5.80 18.60 3.92
N ILE A 153 4.66 18.77 3.25
CA ILE A 153 4.22 20.03 2.65
C ILE A 153 2.79 20.37 3.07
N ASP A 154 2.42 21.64 2.95
CA ASP A 154 1.06 22.11 3.21
C ASP A 154 0.09 21.84 2.04
N ASP A 155 -1.21 21.99 2.31
CA ASP A 155 -2.29 21.76 1.36
C ASP A 155 -2.21 22.65 0.12
N THR A 156 -1.71 23.87 0.24
CA THR A 156 -1.60 24.81 -0.89
C THR A 156 -0.53 24.35 -1.86
N SER A 157 0.63 23.98 -1.32
CA SER A 157 1.74 23.40 -2.06
C SER A 157 1.32 22.08 -2.70
N ALA A 158 0.65 21.21 -1.93
CA ALA A 158 0.16 19.92 -2.43
C ALA A 158 -0.82 20.08 -3.59
N LYS A 159 -1.79 21.00 -3.47
CA LYS A 159 -2.76 21.29 -4.53
C LYS A 159 -2.07 21.63 -5.85
N SER A 160 -1.14 22.58 -5.80
CA SER A 160 -0.36 23.03 -6.97
C SER A 160 0.39 21.86 -7.64
N LEU A 161 0.99 20.98 -6.83
CA LEU A 161 1.72 19.82 -7.35
C LEU A 161 0.78 18.75 -7.93
N LEU A 162 -0.37 18.52 -7.30
CA LEU A 162 -1.36 17.54 -7.75
C LEU A 162 -2.00 17.92 -9.10
N GLU A 163 -2.15 19.21 -9.40
CA GLU A 163 -2.64 19.70 -10.69
C GLU A 163 -1.73 19.33 -11.87
N HIS A 164 -0.47 19.00 -11.59
CA HIS A 164 0.54 18.67 -12.60
C HIS A 164 1.07 17.23 -12.51
N THR A 165 0.41 16.36 -11.74
CA THR A 165 0.81 14.96 -11.58
C THR A 165 -0.33 13.99 -11.86
N ARG A 166 0.01 12.72 -12.06
CA ARG A 166 -0.95 11.64 -12.34
C ARG A 166 -0.90 10.58 -11.23
N LEU A 167 -2.04 9.94 -10.95
CA LEU A 167 -2.07 8.86 -9.97
C LEU A 167 -1.38 7.63 -10.56
N GLN A 168 -0.34 7.12 -9.90
CA GLN A 168 0.33 5.88 -10.29
C GLN A 168 -0.44 4.66 -9.76
N THR A 169 -0.83 3.74 -10.65
CA THR A 169 -1.76 2.63 -10.33
C THR A 169 -1.20 1.23 -10.53
N HIS A 170 -0.05 1.07 -11.18
CA HIS A 170 0.45 -0.25 -11.61
C HIS A 170 1.30 -1.01 -10.59
N GLN A 171 1.45 -0.50 -9.37
CA GLN A 171 2.21 -1.16 -8.32
C GLN A 171 1.31 -1.47 -7.12
N ILE A 172 1.49 -2.66 -6.56
CA ILE A 172 0.72 -3.15 -5.43
C ILE A 172 1.42 -2.72 -4.15
N SER A 173 0.74 -1.89 -3.36
CA SER A 173 1.16 -1.54 -2.01
C SER A 173 1.12 -2.77 -1.10
N ARG A 174 2.09 -2.86 -0.18
CA ARG A 174 2.14 -3.80 0.93
C ARG A 174 1.83 -3.12 2.27
N VAL A 175 1.49 -1.84 2.26
CA VAL A 175 1.04 -1.11 3.44
C VAL A 175 -0.35 -1.64 3.80
N VAL A 176 -0.50 -2.12 5.04
CA VAL A 176 -1.76 -2.69 5.51
C VAL A 176 -2.36 -1.74 6.56
N PRO A 177 -3.42 -0.99 6.24
CA PRO A 177 -4.10 -0.13 7.20
C PRO A 177 -5.07 -0.93 8.07
N ASN A 178 -4.61 -2.02 8.70
CA ASN A 178 -5.42 -2.77 9.68
C ASN A 178 -5.32 -2.08 11.04
N CYS A 179 -5.93 -0.91 11.11
CA CYS A 179 -5.89 -0.07 12.29
C CYS A 179 -6.94 -0.58 13.26
N LEU A 180 -6.54 -0.82 14.51
CA LEU A 180 -7.50 -1.13 15.56
C LEU A 180 -8.51 0.02 15.62
N LEU A 181 -9.80 -0.31 15.62
CA LEU A 181 -10.81 0.70 15.90
C LEU A 181 -10.52 1.27 17.29
N PRO A 182 -10.64 2.59 17.52
CA PRO A 182 -10.59 3.12 18.85
C PRO A 182 -11.62 2.34 19.67
N TYR A 183 -11.16 1.68 20.74
CA TYR A 183 -12.08 1.07 21.69
C TYR A 183 -13.12 2.13 22.04
N PRO A 184 -14.43 1.82 22.00
CA PRO A 184 -15.39 2.75 22.56
C PRO A 184 -14.92 2.99 23.99
N LEU A 185 -14.48 4.22 24.27
CA LEU A 185 -14.29 4.66 25.62
C LEU A 185 -15.68 4.51 26.23
N LEU A 186 -15.90 3.41 26.94
CA LEU A 186 -17.03 3.25 27.82
C LEU A 186 -16.98 4.49 28.69
N ARG A 187 -17.88 5.44 28.40
CA ARG A 187 -18.12 6.58 29.27
C ARG A 187 -18.45 5.97 30.63
N LEU A 188 -17.47 5.97 31.52
CA LEU A 188 -17.62 5.64 32.93
C LEU A 188 -18.60 6.59 33.64
N SER A 189 -19.17 7.58 32.93
CA SER A 189 -20.13 8.54 33.45
C SER A 189 -21.51 7.97 33.78
N ASN A 190 -21.84 6.73 33.38
CA ASN A 190 -23.16 6.13 33.64
C ASN A 190 -23.10 4.73 34.29
N LEU A 191 -22.10 4.44 35.13
CA LEU A 191 -22.31 3.36 36.11
C LEU A 191 -23.35 3.86 37.12
N PRO A 192 -24.50 3.22 37.29
CA PRO A 192 -25.36 3.53 38.42
C PRO A 192 -24.57 3.30 39.69
N LEU A 193 -24.56 4.31 40.57
CA LEU A 193 -24.14 4.22 41.97
C LEU A 193 -25.04 3.23 42.71
N TYR A 194 -24.93 1.95 42.38
CA TYR A 194 -25.59 0.84 43.07
C TYR A 194 -24.52 -0.19 43.42
N LEU A 195 -23.50 0.25 44.17
CA LEU A 195 -22.58 -0.66 44.84
C LEU A 195 -22.23 -0.18 46.25
N TRP A 196 -23.23 0.33 46.98
CA TRP A 196 -23.11 0.59 48.43
C TRP A 196 -24.44 0.32 49.14
N GLN A 197 -24.99 -0.88 48.98
CA GLN A 197 -26.05 -1.40 49.86
C GLN A 197 -26.01 -2.93 49.84
N LEU A 198 -24.89 -3.50 50.31
CA LEU A 198 -24.91 -4.87 50.81
C LEU A 198 -24.88 -4.78 52.34
N PRO A 199 -25.84 -5.42 53.05
CA PRO A 199 -25.84 -5.44 54.50
C PRO A 199 -24.57 -6.14 55.01
N PRO A 200 -23.94 -5.65 56.11
CA PRO A 200 -22.82 -6.33 56.71
C PRO A 200 -23.39 -7.56 57.40
N ASN A 201 -23.28 -8.72 56.75
CA ASN A 201 -23.20 -10.06 57.33
C ASN A 201 -23.65 -11.07 56.29
N LYS A 202 -22.70 -11.54 55.48
CA LYS A 202 -22.54 -12.97 55.21
C LYS A 202 -21.08 -13.20 54.82
N LEU A 203 -20.47 -14.07 55.60
CA LEU A 203 -19.08 -14.50 55.52
C LEU A 203 -18.74 -14.99 54.11
N ALA A 204 -17.47 -14.80 53.73
CA ALA A 204 -16.86 -15.17 52.46
C ALA A 204 -17.13 -16.62 52.02
N PRO A 205 -16.85 -16.92 50.74
CA PRO A 205 -15.67 -17.74 50.52
C PRO A 205 -14.65 -17.09 49.60
N SER A 206 -13.41 -17.31 50.01
CA SER A 206 -12.13 -17.06 49.39
C SER A 206 -12.02 -17.57 47.95
N SER A 207 -12.07 -16.65 46.99
CA SER A 207 -11.23 -16.63 45.78
C SER A 207 -11.49 -15.31 45.06
N LEU A 208 -10.46 -14.73 44.43
CA LEU A 208 -10.41 -13.35 43.89
C LEU A 208 -9.97 -12.27 44.90
N ARG A 209 -8.79 -12.46 45.49
CA ARG A 209 -7.88 -11.36 45.85
C ARG A 209 -6.58 -11.55 45.08
N CYS A 210 -6.36 -10.70 44.09
CA CYS A 210 -5.07 -10.27 43.51
C CYS A 210 -5.42 -9.64 42.15
N CYS A 211 -5.05 -8.43 41.79
CA CYS A 211 -4.34 -7.36 42.45
C CYS A 211 -4.65 -6.12 41.58
N LEU A 212 -5.27 -5.09 42.14
CA LEU A 212 -5.58 -3.86 41.41
C LEU A 212 -5.37 -2.69 42.36
N THR A 213 -4.10 -2.33 42.60
CA THR A 213 -3.72 -1.04 43.18
C THR A 213 -2.23 -0.81 42.92
N LEU A 214 -1.89 0.17 42.08
CA LEU A 214 -1.04 1.31 42.46
C LEU A 214 -0.97 2.32 41.31
N ILE A 215 -1.72 3.41 41.43
CA ILE A 215 -1.37 4.72 40.88
C ILE A 215 -1.45 5.72 42.04
N SER A 216 -0.54 6.69 42.01
CA SER A 216 -0.45 7.94 42.77
C SER A 216 -0.05 7.88 44.24
N GLN A 217 1.25 8.07 44.49
CA GLN A 217 1.79 9.18 45.27
C GLN A 217 3.32 9.26 45.05
N LEU A 218 3.73 10.13 44.13
CA LEU A 218 4.94 10.97 44.10
C LEU A 218 4.83 11.90 42.89
#